data_AF-M2T670-F1
#
_entry.id   AF-M2T670-F1
#
_cell.length_a   1.000
_cell.length_b   1.000
_cell.length_c   1.000
_cell.angle_alpha   90.00
_cell.angle_beta   90.00
_cell.angle_gamma   90.00
#
_symmetry.space_group_name_H-M   'P 1'
#
loop_
_entity.id
_entity.type
_entity.pdbx_description
1 polymer ?
#
loop_
_entity_poly.entity_id
_entity_poly.type
_entity_poly.pdbx_seq_one_letter_code
_entity_poly.pdbx_strand_id
1 'polypeptide(L)' 'MVARPPLGTEVYLFHPEVGAIVADVSAHRLDGIAVEFILTEESSAFAIAVHAHDMTRPADPAQRAG' A
#
# COMPACT_ATOMS: atom_id res chain seq x y z
N MET A 1 15.87 15.80 -4.93
CA MET A 1 15.57 14.72 -5.90
C MET A 1 15.28 13.48 -5.09
N VAL A 2 14.03 13.04 -4.98
CA VAL A 2 13.71 11.83 -4.21
C VAL A 2 14.11 10.64 -5.08
N ALA A 3 15.19 9.97 -4.72
CA ALA A 3 15.67 8.80 -5.47
C ALA A 3 14.69 7.64 -5.28
N ARG A 4 14.35 6.96 -6.37
CA ARG A 4 13.51 5.76 -6.31
C ARG A 4 14.26 4.66 -5.54
N PRO A 5 13.65 4.00 -4.55
CA PRO A 5 14.31 2.91 -3.83
C PRO A 5 14.69 1.77 -4.78
N PRO A 6 15.87 1.13 -4.62
CA PRO A 6 16.26 -0.02 -5.42
C PRO A 6 15.30 -1.22 -5.27
N LEU A 7 15.33 -2.15 -6.23
CA LEU A 7 14.63 -3.43 -6.11
C LEU A 7 15.20 -4.23 -4.93
N GLY A 8 14.34 -4.96 -4.22
CA GLY A 8 14.70 -5.72 -3.01
C GLY A 8 15.04 -4.85 -1.79
N THR A 9 14.79 -3.54 -1.86
CA THR A 9 14.92 -2.65 -0.70
C THR A 9 13.67 -2.79 0.17
N GLU A 10 13.88 -2.96 1.47
CA GLU A 10 12.81 -2.89 2.47
C GLU A 10 12.31 -1.45 2.59
N VAL A 11 10.99 -1.26 2.53
CA VAL A 11 10.32 0.03 2.68
C VAL A 11 9.24 -0.04 3.75
N TYR A 12 9.03 1.09 4.43
CA TYR A 12 8.02 1.28 5.45
C TYR A 12 6.86 2.10 4.88
N LEU A 13 5.67 1.50 4.84
CA LEU A 13 4.43 2.13 4.40
C LEU A 13 3.63 2.55 5.61
N PHE A 14 3.32 3.84 5.74
CA PHE A 14 2.55 4.35 6.88
C PHE A 14 1.07 4.44 6.54
N HIS A 15 0.24 3.65 7.22
CA HIS A 15 -1.21 3.78 7.21
C HIS A 15 -1.66 4.56 8.47
N PRO A 16 -2.51 5.59 8.33
CA PRO A 16 -2.88 6.45 9.46
C PRO A 16 -3.56 5.70 10.62
N GLU A 17 -4.23 4.60 10.33
CA GLU A 17 -4.99 3.84 11.33
C GLU A 17 -4.29 2.57 11.82
N VAL A 18 -3.33 2.04 11.06
CA VAL A 18 -2.68 0.73 11.34
C VAL A 18 -1.20 0.89 11.71
N GLY A 19 -0.61 2.06 11.47
CA GLY A 19 0.80 2.31 11.72
C GLY A 19 1.67 1.95 10.51
N ALA A 20 2.89 1.51 10.75
CA ALA A 20 3.85 1.18 9.69
C ALA A 20 3.76 -0.29 9.28
N ILE A 21 3.78 -0.56 7.97
CA ILE A 21 3.87 -1.89 7.37
C ILE A 21 5.18 -2.01 6.61
N VAL A 22 5.83 -3.16 6.74
CA VAL A 22 7.07 -3.48 6.04
C VAL A 22 6.76 -4.21 4.73
N ALA A 23 7.41 -3.80 3.65
CA ALA A 23 7.29 -4.46 2.35
C ALA A 23 8.60 -4.33 1.56
N ASP A 24 8.83 -5.24 0.60
CA ASP A 24 10.00 -5.20 -0.27
C ASP A 24 9.65 -4.64 -1.64
N VAL A 25 10.52 -3.82 -2.22
CA VAL A 25 10.33 -3.30 -3.58
C VAL A 25 10.50 -4.41 -4.62
N SER A 26 9.40 -4.82 -5.25
CA SER A 26 9.38 -5.90 -6.26
C SER A 26 9.52 -5.39 -7.69
N ALA A 27 9.05 -4.18 -7.99
CA ALA A 27 9.21 -3.58 -9.31
C ALA A 27 9.20 -2.05 -9.30
N HIS A 28 9.72 -1.46 -10.39
CA HIS A 28 9.62 -0.03 -10.67
C HIS A 28 8.54 0.22 -11.73
N ARG A 29 7.67 1.21 -11.50
CA ARG A 29 6.62 1.67 -12.43
C ARG A 29 6.91 3.09 -12.91
N LEU A 30 6.19 3.60 -13.91
CA LEU A 30 6.43 4.96 -14.42
C LEU A 30 6.22 6.02 -13.32
N ASP A 31 5.20 5.81 -12.50
CA ASP A 31 4.68 6.70 -11.47
C ASP A 31 5.02 6.25 -10.03
N GLY A 32 5.68 5.10 -9.86
CA GLY A 32 5.94 4.59 -8.52
C GLY A 32 6.75 3.29 -8.46
N ILE A 33 6.48 2.52 -7.41
CA ILE A 33 7.07 1.21 -7.14
C ILE A 33 5.95 0.21 -6.85
N ALA A 34 6.15 -1.05 -7.25
CA ALA A 34 5.38 -2.16 -6.72
C ALA A 34 6.12 -2.74 -5.51
N VAL A 35 5.36 -3.20 -4.53
CA VAL A 35 5.89 -3.82 -3.32
C VAL A 35 5.28 -5.19 -3.10
N GLU A 36 6.03 -6.09 -2.48
CA GLU A 36 5.55 -7.37 -1.98
C GLU A 36 5.57 -7.35 -0.45
N PHE A 37 4.43 -7.70 0.16
CA PHE A 37 4.32 -7.80 1.60
C PHE A 37 4.92 -9.12 2.06
N ILE A 38 5.86 -9.05 2.99
CA ILE A 38 6.34 -10.23 3.70
C ILE A 38 5.17 -10.69 4.57
N LEU A 39 4.59 -11.86 4.26
CA LEU A 39 3.46 -12.45 4.99
C LEU A 39 3.89 -12.84 6.41
N THR A 40 3.87 -11.86 7.31
CA THR A 40 3.86 -12.04 8.76
C THR A 40 2.42 -11.98 9.27
N GLU A 41 2.17 -12.42 10.50
CA GLU A 41 0.85 -12.35 11.12
C GLU A 41 0.28 -10.91 11.10
N GLU A 42 1.16 -9.92 11.29
CA GLU A 42 0.86 -8.49 11.22
C GLU A 42 0.47 -8.02 9.80
N SER A 43 1.11 -8.56 8.76
CA SER A 43 0.77 -8.26 7.35
C SER A 43 -0.61 -8.78 6.93
N SER A 44 -1.08 -9.88 7.56
CA SER A 44 -2.43 -10.41 7.31
C SER A 44 -3.54 -9.51 7.87
N ALA A 45 -3.31 -8.94 9.05
CA ALA A 45 -4.22 -7.96 9.67
C ALA A 45 -4.32 -6.69 8.82
N PHE A 46 -3.21 -6.24 8.23
CA PHE A 46 -3.22 -5.13 7.28
C PHE A 46 -3.99 -5.44 5.99
N ALA A 47 -3.76 -6.60 5.36
CA ALA A 47 -4.50 -6.98 4.15
C ALA A 47 -6.02 -7.02 4.39
N ILE A 48 -6.44 -7.50 5.56
CA ILE A 48 -7.84 -7.49 5.98
C ILE A 48 -8.33 -6.06 6.24
N ALA A 49 -7.54 -5.22 6.94
CA ALA A 49 -7.91 -3.84 7.25
C ALA A 49 -8.04 -2.97 5.98
N VAL A 50 -7.12 -3.09 5.03
CA VAL A 50 -7.18 -2.36 3.75
C VAL A 50 -8.38 -2.79 2.93
N HIS A 51 -8.67 -4.09 2.86
CA HIS A 51 -9.85 -4.56 2.14
C HIS A 51 -11.15 -4.09 2.81
N ALA A 52 -11.21 -4.06 4.14
CA ALA A 52 -12.33 -3.52 4.89
C ALA A 52 -12.48 -1.99 4.71
N HIS A 53 -11.37 -1.25 4.63
CA HIS A 53 -11.39 0.19 4.38
C HIS A 53 -11.81 0.55 2.94
N ASP A 54 -11.42 -0.25 1.95
CA ASP A 54 -11.85 -0.06 0.56
C ASP A 54 -13.36 -0.28 0.41
N MET A 55 -13.95 -1.22 1.17
CA MET A 55 -15.40 -1.46 1.19
C MET A 55 -16.20 -0.43 2.00
N THR A 56 -15.56 0.34 2.90
CA THR A 56 -16.24 1.35 3.72
C THR A 56 -16.18 2.75 3.13
N ARG A 57 -15.42 2.97 2.05
CA ARG A 57 -15.51 4.21 1.28
C ARG A 57 -16.84 4.21 0.54
N PRO A 58 -17.79 5.13 0.85
CA PRO A 58 -18.96 5.29 -0.01
C PRO A 58 -18.42 5.61 -1.40
N ALA A 59 -18.88 4.88 -2.43
CA ALA A 59 -18.59 5.25 -3.81
C ALA A 59 -18.98 6.71 -3.97
N ASP A 60 -17.99 7.59 -4.11
CA ASP A 60 -18.23 9.02 -4.22
C ASP A 60 -19.10 9.24 -5.46
N PRO A 61 -20.34 9.74 -5.32
CA PRO A 61 -21.21 9.99 -6.47
C PRO A 61 -20.58 10.99 -7.46
N ALA A 62 -19.55 11.75 -7.08
CA ALA A 62 -18.79 12.63 -7.97
C ALA A 62 -17.95 11.88 -9.03
N GLN A 63 -17.61 10.60 -8.81
CA GLN A 63 -16.76 9.83 -9.74
C GLN A 63 -17.54 9.23 -10.94
N ARG A 64 -18.87 9.38 -10.99
CA ARG A 64 -19.71 8.90 -12.11
C ARG A 64 -20.11 9.98 -13.12
N ALA A 65 -19.69 11.23 -12.93
CA ALA A 65 -20.14 12.38 -13.73
C ALA A 65 -19.01 13.14 -14.44
N GLY A 66 -17.92 12.46 -14.83
CA GLY A 66 -16.81 13.03 -15.60
C GLY A 66 -16.50 12.21 -16.83
#